data_AF-A0A2X1WHP9-F1
#
_entry.id   AF-A0A2X1WHP9-F1
#
_cell.length_a   1.000
_cell.length_b   1.000
_cell.length_c   1.000
_cell.angle_alpha   90.00
_cell.angle_beta   90.00
_cell.angle_gamma   90.00
#
_symmetry.space_group_name_H-M   'P 1'
#
loop_
_entity.id
_entity.type
_entity.pdbx_description
1 polymer ?
#
loop_
_entity_poly.entity_id
_entity_poly.type
_entity_poly.pdbx_seq_one_letter_code
_entity_poly.pdbx_strand_id
1 'polypeptide(L)' 'MMDLDFDSWYSILLSLASKHGENVSDEDAWRESFDDGKWPEDAFYDEYPEHRK' A
#
# COMPACT_ATOMS: atom_id res chain seq x y z
N MET A 1 9.29 12.68 6.84
CA MET A 1 8.00 12.28 7.43
C MET A 1 7.02 12.26 6.28
N MET A 2 6.21 11.22 6.12
CA MET A 2 5.15 11.26 5.13
C MET A 2 4.15 12.34 5.54
N ASP A 3 3.90 13.29 4.65
CA ASP A 3 2.84 14.30 4.84
C ASP A 3 1.46 13.78 4.40
N LEU A 4 1.34 12.47 4.14
CA LEU A 4 0.11 11.78 3.78
C LEU A 4 -0.52 11.16 5.04
N ASP A 5 -1.81 11.37 5.23
CA ASP A 5 -2.58 10.58 6.20
C ASP A 5 -2.79 9.15 5.70
N PHE A 6 -3.15 8.26 6.62
CA PHE A 6 -3.33 6.85 6.33
C PHE A 6 -4.43 6.61 5.30
N ASP A 7 -5.52 7.39 5.32
CA ASP A 7 -6.60 7.30 4.33
C ASP A 7 -6.10 7.59 2.90
N SER A 8 -5.29 8.63 2.73
CA SER A 8 -4.70 9.01 1.45
C SER A 8 -3.67 7.98 0.99
N TRP A 9 -2.86 7.48 1.92
CA TRP A 9 -1.89 6.42 1.68
C TRP A 9 -2.56 5.12 1.23
N TYR A 10 -3.61 4.71 1.94
CA TYR A 10 -4.37 3.49 1.66
C TYR A 10 -5.21 3.62 0.38
N SER A 11 -5.70 4.81 0.07
CA SER A 11 -6.35 5.10 -1.23
C SER A 11 -5.43 4.85 -2.43
N ILE A 12 -4.13 5.17 -2.30
CA ILE A 12 -3.13 4.85 -3.33
C ILE A 12 -2.95 3.34 -3.44
N LEU A 13 -2.89 2.65 -2.31
CA LEU A 13 -2.76 1.19 -2.24
C LEU A 13 -3.95 0.47 -2.88
N LEU A 14 -5.17 0.92 -2.62
CA LEU A 14 -6.39 0.44 -3.29
C LEU A 14 -6.34 0.67 -4.80
N SER A 15 -5.80 1.81 -5.24
CA SER A 15 -5.62 2.09 -6.67
C SER A 15 -4.62 1.14 -7.32
N LEU A 16 -3.50 0.85 -6.65
CA LEU A 16 -2.50 -0.11 -7.10
C LEU A 16 -3.09 -1.52 -7.16
N ALA A 17 -3.76 -1.97 -6.10
CA ALA A 17 -4.40 -3.27 -6.06
C ALA A 17 -5.42 -3.43 -7.18
N SER A 18 -6.29 -2.43 -7.39
CA SER A 18 -7.26 -2.42 -8.48
C SER A 18 -6.60 -2.48 -9.87
N LYS A 19 -5.48 -1.77 -10.06
CA LYS A 19 -4.72 -1.77 -11.32
C LYS A 19 -4.07 -3.13 -11.60
N HIS A 20 -3.58 -3.80 -10.56
CA HIS A 20 -2.89 -5.08 -10.67
C HIS A 20 -3.83 -6.30 -10.54
N GLY A 21 -5.08 -6.09 -10.17
CA GLY A 21 -6.06 -7.15 -9.92
C GLY A 21 -5.90 -7.83 -8.55
N GLU A 22 -5.15 -7.21 -7.65
CA GLU A 22 -4.91 -7.70 -6.29
C GLU A 22 -5.97 -7.21 -5.30
N ASN A 23 -5.98 -7.85 -4.14
CA ASN A 23 -6.88 -7.49 -3.05
C ASN A 23 -6.08 -7.00 -1.83
N VAL A 24 -6.33 -5.75 -1.44
CA VAL A 24 -5.70 -5.11 -0.27
C VAL A 24 -6.74 -4.65 0.75
N SER A 25 -7.94 -5.25 0.74
CA SER A 25 -9.08 -4.83 1.57
C SER A 25 -8.86 -4.92 3.08
N ASP A 26 -7.81 -5.62 3.52
CA ASP A 26 -7.44 -5.72 4.93
C ASP A 26 -6.59 -4.52 5.34
N GLU A 27 -7.25 -3.43 5.69
CA GLU A 27 -6.63 -2.16 6.05
C GLU A 27 -5.66 -2.28 7.25
N ASP A 28 -6.00 -3.12 8.23
CA ASP A 28 -5.18 -3.33 9.44
C ASP A 28 -3.83 -3.96 9.10
N ALA A 29 -3.76 -4.81 8.07
CA ALA A 29 -2.50 -5.43 7.61
C ALA A 29 -1.49 -4.39 7.08
N TRP A 30 -1.97 -3.24 6.60
CA TRP A 30 -1.12 -2.19 6.02
C TRP A 30 -0.76 -1.07 6.99
N ARG A 31 -1.41 -1.05 8.17
CA ARG A 31 -1.21 0.00 9.17
C ARG A 31 0.21 0.01 9.71
N GLU A 32 0.81 -1.17 9.91
CA GLU A 32 2.20 -1.31 10.35
C GLU A 32 3.17 -0.71 9.32
N SER A 33 2.96 -0.96 8.02
CA SER A 33 3.78 -0.38 6.95
C SER A 33 3.68 1.14 6.88
N PHE A 34 2.49 1.69 7.15
CA PHE A 34 2.29 3.14 7.24
C PHE A 34 3.00 3.73 8.47
N ASP A 35 2.88 3.10 9.63
CA ASP A 35 3.51 3.55 10.87
C ASP A 35 5.04 3.48 10.80
N ASP A 36 5.58 2.51 10.05
CA ASP A 36 7.00 2.41 9.69
C ASP A 36 7.45 3.50 8.68
N GLY A 37 6.51 4.26 8.13
CA GLY A 37 6.77 5.34 7.18
C GLY A 37 7.13 4.85 5.77
N LYS A 38 6.73 3.64 5.40
CA LYS A 38 6.92 3.11 4.04
C LYS A 38 5.99 3.80 3.05
N TRP A 39 6.41 3.86 1.78
CA TRP A 39 5.52 4.26 0.69
C TRP A 39 4.49 3.18 0.38
N PRO A 40 3.27 3.56 -0.04
CA PRO A 40 2.21 2.59 -0.33
C PRO A 40 2.59 1.71 -1.53
N GLU A 41 3.33 2.26 -2.49
CA GLU A 41 3.93 1.48 -3.59
C GLU A 41 4.94 0.46 -3.08
N ASP A 42 5.87 0.87 -2.21
CA ASP A 42 6.89 -0.03 -1.66
C ASP A 42 6.25 -1.13 -0.81
N ALA A 43 5.26 -0.79 0.03
CA ALA A 43 4.51 -1.77 0.80
C ALA A 43 3.77 -2.76 -0.12
N PHE A 44 3.11 -2.26 -1.17
CA PHE A 44 2.42 -3.10 -2.14
C PHE A 44 3.38 -4.06 -2.87
N TYR A 45 4.56 -3.59 -3.30
CA TYR A 45 5.53 -4.44 -3.99
C TYR A 45 6.32 -5.37 -3.05
N ASP A 46 6.39 -5.07 -1.75
CA ASP A 46 6.96 -5.98 -0.76
C ASP A 46 6.07 -7.24 -0.63
N GLU A 47 4.74 -7.08 -0.63
CA GLU A 47 3.77 -8.19 -0.58
C GLU A 47 3.55 -8.84 -1.96
N TYR A 48 3.60 -8.06 -3.04
CA TYR A 48 3.40 -8.52 -4.42
C TYR A 48 4.59 -8.20 -5.33
N PRO A 49 5.77 -8.80 -5.10
CA PRO A 49 6.99 -8.52 -5.84
C PRO A 49 6.89 -8.83 -7.34
N GLU A 50 5.95 -9.70 -7.75
CA GLU A 50 5.63 -10.02 -9.14
C GLU A 50 5.18 -8.82 -9.97
N HIS A 51 4.60 -7.80 -9.34
CA HIS A 51 4.09 -6.60 -9.99
C HIS A 51 5.14 -5.49 -10.15
N ARG A 52 6.36 -5.70 -9.63
CA ARG A 52 7.48 -4.75 -9.68
C ARG A 52 8.23 -4.75 -11.03
N LYS A 53 7.63 -5.27 -12.11
CA LYS A 53 8.29 -5.50 -13.41
C LYS A 53 8.09 -4.38 -14.43
#